data_AF-A0A3D3JXS9-F1
#
_entry.id   AF-A0A3D3JXS9-F1
#
_cell.length_a   1.000
_cell.length_b   1.000
_cell.length_c   1.000
_cell.angle_alpha   90.00
_cell.angle_beta   90.00
_cell.angle_gamma   90.00
#
_symmetry.space_group_name_H-M   'P 1'
#
loop_
_entity.id
_entity.type
_entity.pdbx_description
1 polymer ?
#
loop_
_entity_poly.entity_id
_entity_poly.type
_entity_poly.pdbx_seq_one_letter_code
_entity_poly.pdbx_strand_id
1 'polypeptide(L)'
;CIHDRITGKEYLDMFSIVSSTAIDYNHPYLMEKSAWLGKLAVNKPTLADVYSQEFADFMEVFERVAIPEELQYTFFIEGGTMGVENAMKACFDWKTRKNFEKGLETEGDICIHFRQSFHGRSGYTL
;
A
#
# COMPACT_ATOMS: atom_id res chain seq x y z
N CYS A 1 15.39 17.93 1.96
CA CYS A 1 15.71 18.90 3.06
C CYS A 1 14.41 19.48 3.57
N ILE A 2 14.22 19.55 4.89
CA ILE A 2 13.00 20.05 5.52
C ILE A 2 13.27 21.46 6.07
N HIS A 3 12.42 22.41 5.70
CA HIS A 3 12.47 23.78 6.18
C HIS A 3 11.58 23.96 7.41
N ASP A 4 12.16 24.41 8.53
CA ASP A 4 11.38 24.87 9.68
C ASP A 4 10.94 26.33 9.49
N ARG A 5 9.64 26.53 9.32
CA ARG A 5 9.03 27.85 9.10
C ARG A 5 9.22 28.82 10.27
N ILE A 6 9.34 28.34 11.50
CA ILE A 6 9.41 29.21 12.68
C ILE A 6 10.82 29.76 12.84
N THR A 7 11.85 28.91 12.72
CA THR A 7 13.24 29.32 12.93
C THR A 7 14.00 29.63 11.64
N GLY A 8 13.45 29.27 10.49
CA GLY A 8 14.10 29.38 9.17
C GLY A 8 15.23 28.38 8.95
N LYS A 9 15.39 27.38 9.84
CA LYS A 9 16.47 26.39 9.74
C LYS A 9 16.14 25.29 8.74
N GLU A 10 17.17 24.84 8.07
CA GLU A 10 17.14 23.70 7.16
C GLU A 10 17.63 22.42 7.85
N TYR A 11 16.92 21.32 7.64
CA TYR A 11 17.25 20.01 8.19
C TYR A 11 17.48 18.99 7.07
N LEU A 12 18.64 18.32 7.12
CA LEU A 12 18.87 17.15 6.31
C LEU A 12 17.88 16.04 6.71
N ASP A 13 17.04 15.64 5.76
CA ASP A 13 16.03 14.60 6.01
C ASP A 13 16.62 13.22 5.77
N MET A 14 16.79 12.46 6.85
CA MET A 14 17.16 11.04 6.86
C MET A 14 16.02 10.17 7.44
N PHE A 15 14.82 10.73 7.51
CA PHE A 15 13.62 10.13 8.09
C PHE A 15 12.57 9.81 7.02
N SER A 16 12.43 10.67 5.99
CA SER A 16 11.59 10.45 4.80
C SER A 16 10.15 10.04 5.12
N ILE A 17 9.57 10.67 6.15
CA ILE A 17 8.23 10.37 6.69
C ILE A 17 8.10 8.88 7.04
N VAL A 18 8.95 8.39 7.93
CA VAL A 18 9.02 6.96 8.28
C VAL A 18 9.21 6.10 7.02
N SER A 19 10.14 6.51 6.15
CA SER A 19 10.46 5.82 4.88
C SER A 19 9.32 5.73 3.85
N SER A 20 8.25 6.52 3.96
CA SER A 20 7.14 6.51 2.99
C SER A 20 7.36 7.41 1.77
N THR A 21 8.39 8.28 1.78
CA THR A 21 8.66 9.21 0.68
C THR A 21 9.86 8.76 -0.15
N ALA A 22 9.62 8.32 -1.39
CA ALA A 22 10.68 7.78 -2.25
C ALA A 22 11.56 8.83 -2.96
N ILE A 23 11.01 10.01 -3.30
CA ILE A 23 11.70 11.06 -4.08
C ILE A 23 11.74 12.43 -3.37
N ASP A 24 11.68 12.41 -2.03
CA ASP A 24 11.66 13.58 -1.13
C ASP A 24 10.53 14.61 -1.46
N TYR A 25 10.48 15.71 -0.70
CA TYR A 25 9.50 16.78 -0.88
C TYR A 25 9.73 17.58 -2.18
N ASN A 26 8.63 17.99 -2.82
CA ASN A 26 8.61 18.95 -3.94
C ASN A 26 9.58 18.61 -5.09
N HIS A 27 9.73 17.32 -5.41
CA HIS A 27 10.55 16.89 -6.54
C HIS A 27 10.20 17.68 -7.81
N PRO A 28 11.18 18.26 -8.54
CA PRO A 28 10.91 19.19 -9.65
C PRO A 28 9.92 18.65 -10.68
N TYR A 29 10.06 17.38 -11.07
CA TYR A 29 9.14 16.71 -12.00
C TYR A 29 7.69 16.67 -11.50
N LEU A 30 7.46 16.48 -10.20
CA LEU A 30 6.10 16.50 -9.63
C LEU A 30 5.54 17.93 -9.58
N MET A 31 6.39 18.90 -9.25
CA MET A 31 6.00 20.32 -9.20
C MET A 31 5.55 20.84 -10.56
N GLU A 32 6.23 20.44 -11.63
CA GLU A 32 5.82 20.72 -13.02
C GLU A 32 4.43 20.16 -13.37
N LYS A 33 3.96 19.12 -12.67
CA LYS A 33 2.64 18.48 -12.89
C LYS A 33 1.59 18.86 -11.85
N SER A 34 1.89 19.76 -10.93
CA SER A 34 1.02 20.15 -9.80
C SER A 34 -0.39 20.57 -10.23
N ALA A 35 -0.54 21.32 -11.32
CA ALA A 35 -1.85 21.74 -11.82
C ALA A 35 -2.71 20.56 -12.32
N TRP A 36 -2.09 19.52 -12.88
CA TRP A 36 -2.78 18.30 -13.30
C TRP A 36 -3.18 17.46 -12.08
N LEU A 37 -2.25 17.23 -11.14
CA LEU A 37 -2.52 16.54 -9.87
C LEU A 37 -3.63 17.24 -9.07
N GLY A 38 -3.63 18.58 -9.06
CA GLY A 38 -4.63 19.39 -8.37
C GLY A 38 -6.06 19.17 -8.86
N LYS A 39 -6.26 18.82 -10.14
CA LYS A 39 -7.59 18.48 -10.68
C LYS A 39 -8.11 17.16 -10.10
N LEU A 40 -7.21 16.19 -9.91
CA LEU A 40 -7.56 14.86 -9.39
C LEU A 40 -7.91 14.90 -7.91
N ALA A 41 -7.32 15.84 -7.16
CA ALA A 41 -7.54 15.99 -5.72
C ALA A 41 -8.94 16.52 -5.35
N VAL A 42 -9.75 16.97 -6.31
CA VAL A 42 -11.06 17.58 -6.04
C VAL A 42 -12.08 16.54 -5.52
N ASN A 43 -12.01 15.30 -6.01
CA ASN A 43 -12.95 14.25 -5.66
C ASN A 43 -12.20 12.97 -5.27
N LYS A 44 -12.81 12.17 -4.40
CA LYS A 44 -12.31 10.85 -4.00
C LYS A 44 -13.31 9.76 -4.46
N PRO A 45 -13.21 9.28 -5.71
CA PRO A 45 -14.12 8.28 -6.23
C PRO A 45 -13.88 6.91 -5.55
N THR A 46 -14.94 6.11 -5.46
CA THR A 46 -14.84 4.71 -5.02
C THR A 46 -14.30 3.85 -6.17
N LEU A 47 -12.98 3.69 -6.25
CA LEU A 47 -12.31 2.93 -7.33
C LEU A 47 -12.69 1.45 -7.38
N ALA A 48 -13.28 0.91 -6.31
CA ALA A 48 -13.84 -0.44 -6.30
C ALA A 48 -15.09 -0.58 -7.19
N ASP A 49 -15.82 0.51 -7.43
CA ASP A 49 -17.07 0.53 -8.19
C ASP A 49 -16.95 1.31 -9.51
N VAL A 50 -16.09 2.34 -9.55
CA VAL A 50 -15.98 3.27 -10.67
C VAL A 50 -14.53 3.40 -11.09
N TYR A 51 -14.22 2.89 -12.28
CA TYR A 51 -12.88 2.99 -12.87
C TYR A 51 -12.71 4.32 -13.62
N SER A 52 -11.55 4.94 -13.42
CA SER A 52 -11.14 6.18 -14.09
C SER A 52 -10.00 5.90 -15.07
N GLN A 53 -9.80 6.79 -16.05
CA GLN A 53 -8.66 6.71 -16.95
C GLN A 53 -7.34 6.81 -16.16
N GLU A 54 -7.30 7.67 -15.14
CA GLU A 54 -6.13 7.87 -14.30
C GLU A 54 -5.75 6.63 -13.50
N PHE A 55 -6.73 5.84 -13.06
CA PHE A 55 -6.45 4.55 -12.42
C PHE A 55 -5.91 3.52 -13.43
N ALA A 56 -6.40 3.53 -14.67
CA ALA A 56 -5.89 2.67 -15.73
C ALA A 56 -4.43 3.03 -16.10
N ASP A 57 -4.14 4.32 -16.25
CA ASP A 57 -2.78 4.83 -16.53
C ASP A 57 -1.81 4.49 -15.38
N PHE A 58 -2.28 4.58 -14.13
CA PHE A 58 -1.53 4.12 -12.96
C PHE A 58 -1.22 2.62 -13.05
N MET A 59 -2.22 1.80 -13.39
CA MET A 59 -2.06 0.35 -13.50
C MET A 59 -1.07 -0.06 -14.60
N GLU A 60 -1.08 0.61 -15.75
CA GLU A 60 -0.12 0.33 -16.85
C GLU A 60 1.33 0.50 -16.37
N VAL A 61 1.60 1.53 -15.56
CA VAL A 61 2.92 1.77 -14.99
C VAL A 61 3.21 0.81 -13.84
N PHE A 62 2.24 0.60 -12.94
CA PHE A 62 2.41 -0.24 -11.76
C PHE A 62 2.66 -1.70 -12.13
N GLU A 63 1.93 -2.25 -13.10
CA GLU A 63 2.13 -3.60 -13.62
C GLU A 63 3.55 -3.77 -14.18
N ARG A 64 4.00 -2.84 -15.02
CA ARG A 64 5.33 -2.90 -15.63
C ARG A 64 6.48 -2.80 -14.63
N VAL A 65 6.31 -2.02 -13.56
CA VAL A 65 7.41 -1.64 -12.66
C VAL A 65 7.41 -2.40 -11.33
N ALA A 66 6.23 -2.72 -10.79
CA ALA A 66 6.07 -3.16 -9.40
C ALA A 66 5.41 -4.54 -9.23
N ILE A 67 4.74 -5.08 -10.25
CA ILE A 67 4.15 -6.43 -10.19
C ILE A 67 5.16 -7.45 -10.73
N PRO A 68 5.65 -8.39 -9.92
CA PRO A 68 6.52 -9.47 -10.41
C PRO A 68 5.70 -10.54 -11.14
N GLU A 69 6.34 -11.26 -12.08
CA GLU A 69 5.70 -12.27 -12.92
C GLU A 69 5.02 -13.38 -12.10
N GLU A 70 5.60 -13.74 -10.96
CA GLU A 70 5.10 -14.80 -10.08
C GLU A 70 3.88 -14.37 -9.24
N LEU A 71 3.59 -13.06 -9.10
CA LEU A 71 2.50 -12.53 -8.27
C LEU A 71 1.59 -11.58 -9.06
N GLN A 72 0.94 -12.11 -10.10
CA GLN A 72 0.12 -11.33 -11.04
C GLN A 72 -1.14 -10.64 -10.46
N TYR A 73 -1.60 -11.03 -9.27
CA TYR A 73 -2.82 -10.47 -8.68
C TYR A 73 -2.50 -9.33 -7.72
N THR A 74 -3.04 -8.14 -8.00
CA THR A 74 -2.87 -6.95 -7.15
C THR A 74 -4.20 -6.46 -6.60
N PHE A 75 -4.18 -6.05 -5.33
CA PHE A 75 -5.31 -5.47 -4.61
C PHE A 75 -4.85 -4.21 -3.87
N PHE A 76 -5.58 -3.10 -4.01
CA PHE A 76 -5.24 -1.81 -3.40
C PHE A 76 -6.16 -1.50 -2.22
N ILE A 77 -5.58 -0.96 -1.16
CA ILE A 77 -6.30 -0.50 0.03
C ILE A 77 -5.53 0.62 0.72
N GLU A 78 -6.24 1.53 1.39
CA GLU A 78 -5.62 2.61 2.15
C GLU A 78 -5.04 2.10 3.47
N GLY A 79 -3.73 2.29 3.66
CA GLY A 79 -3.01 1.99 4.91
C GLY A 79 -2.28 0.65 4.90
N GLY A 80 -1.01 0.69 5.33
CA GLY A 80 -0.14 -0.49 5.33
C GLY A 80 -0.68 -1.65 6.19
N THR A 81 -1.23 -1.34 7.36
CA THR A 81 -1.86 -2.35 8.23
C THR A 81 -3.00 -3.10 7.51
N MET A 82 -3.86 -2.39 6.77
CA MET A 82 -4.97 -3.01 6.04
C MET A 82 -4.50 -3.87 4.85
N GLY A 83 -3.35 -3.51 4.27
CA GLY A 83 -2.67 -4.34 3.28
C GLY A 83 -2.26 -5.69 3.87
N VAL A 84 -1.63 -5.67 5.05
CA VAL A 84 -1.26 -6.92 5.78
C VAL A 84 -2.50 -7.74 6.14
N GLU A 85 -3.57 -7.11 6.63
CA GLU A 85 -4.81 -7.82 6.95
C GLU A 85 -5.45 -8.52 5.75
N ASN A 86 -5.48 -7.89 4.57
CA ASN A 86 -6.05 -8.54 3.38
C ASN A 86 -5.16 -9.66 2.84
N ALA A 87 -3.83 -9.53 2.96
CA ALA A 87 -2.92 -10.63 2.67
C ALA A 87 -3.18 -11.84 3.60
N MET A 88 -3.39 -11.60 4.90
CA MET A 88 -3.75 -12.66 5.86
C MET A 88 -5.11 -13.28 5.54
N LYS A 89 -6.13 -12.48 5.24
CA LYS A 89 -7.45 -13.00 4.83
C LYS A 89 -7.34 -13.92 3.61
N ALA A 90 -6.55 -13.54 2.61
CA ALA A 90 -6.30 -14.39 1.44
C ALA A 90 -5.60 -15.69 1.84
N CYS A 91 -4.61 -15.65 2.74
CA CYS A 91 -3.92 -16.83 3.25
C CYS A 91 -4.85 -17.78 4.02
N PHE A 92 -5.69 -17.23 4.91
CA PHE A 92 -6.64 -17.99 5.70
C PHE A 92 -7.70 -18.65 4.84
N ASP A 93 -8.34 -17.92 3.92
CA ASP A 93 -9.30 -18.48 2.96
C ASP A 93 -8.65 -19.58 2.11
N TRP A 94 -7.47 -19.32 1.54
CA TRP A 94 -6.74 -20.30 0.73
C TRP A 94 -6.42 -21.57 1.52
N LYS A 95 -5.92 -21.43 2.76
CA LYS A 95 -5.54 -22.56 3.60
C LYS A 95 -6.76 -23.38 4.04
N THR A 96 -7.86 -22.72 4.43
CA THR A 96 -9.13 -23.38 4.74
C THR A 96 -9.63 -24.18 3.55
N ARG A 97 -9.69 -23.58 2.35
CA ARG A 97 -10.09 -24.28 1.12
C ARG A 97 -9.19 -25.49 0.83
N LYS A 98 -7.88 -25.34 0.97
CA LYS A 98 -6.92 -26.44 0.76
C LYS A 98 -7.03 -27.56 1.80
N ASN A 99 -7.48 -27.27 3.01
CA ASN A 99 -7.78 -28.29 4.01
C ASN A 99 -9.08 -29.02 3.64
N PHE A 100 -10.11 -28.30 3.24
CA PHE A 100 -11.40 -28.87 2.83
C PHE A 100 -11.26 -29.76 1.58
N GLU A 101 -10.45 -29.35 0.60
CA GLU A 101 -10.09 -30.18 -0.56
C GLU A 101 -9.44 -31.53 -0.16
N LYS A 102 -8.80 -31.59 1.02
CA LYS A 102 -8.18 -32.81 1.57
C LYS A 102 -9.13 -33.60 2.50
N GLY A 103 -10.38 -33.19 2.62
CA GLY A 103 -11.36 -33.79 3.53
C GLY A 103 -11.11 -33.50 5.01
N LEU A 104 -10.32 -32.47 5.33
CA LEU A 104 -10.14 -31.99 6.70
C LEU A 104 -11.24 -30.97 7.03
N GLU A 105 -11.70 -30.93 8.27
CA GLU A 105 -12.68 -29.94 8.74
C GLU A 105 -12.03 -28.72 9.44
N THR A 106 -10.69 -28.66 9.45
CA THR A 106 -9.92 -27.61 10.12
C THR A 106 -9.76 -26.37 9.24
N GLU A 107 -10.14 -25.21 9.76
CA GLU A 107 -9.87 -23.92 9.11
C GLU A 107 -8.40 -23.51 9.23
N GLY A 108 -7.94 -22.64 8.34
CA GLY A 108 -6.63 -21.99 8.45
C GLY A 108 -6.75 -20.68 9.23
N ASP A 109 -6.54 -20.72 10.53
CA ASP A 109 -6.72 -19.58 11.46
C ASP A 109 -5.43 -19.17 12.20
N ILE A 110 -4.34 -19.93 12.02
CA ILE A 110 -3.04 -19.65 12.65
C ILE A 110 -2.11 -18.92 11.69
N CYS A 111 -1.52 -17.82 12.16
CA CYS A 111 -0.40 -17.15 11.50
C CYS A 111 0.88 -17.27 12.34
N ILE A 112 1.95 -17.79 11.73
CA ILE A 112 3.28 -17.87 12.36
C ILE A 112 4.04 -16.58 12.07
N HIS A 113 4.57 -15.93 13.10
CA HIS A 113 5.31 -14.67 12.99
C HIS A 113 6.56 -14.65 13.87
N PHE A 114 7.45 -13.66 13.64
CA PHE A 114 8.68 -13.48 14.41
C PHE A 114 8.44 -12.65 15.69
N ARG A 115 9.24 -12.89 16.75
CA ARG A 115 9.08 -12.26 18.07
C ARG A 115 9.10 -10.72 18.08
N GLN A 116 9.72 -10.08 17.11
CA GLN A 116 9.87 -8.62 17.02
C GLN A 116 9.30 -8.07 15.71
N SER A 117 8.26 -8.72 15.20
CA SER A 117 7.53 -8.23 14.04
C SER A 117 6.83 -6.89 14.33
N PHE A 118 6.67 -6.09 13.27
CA PHE A 118 5.79 -4.93 13.29
C PHE A 118 4.89 -4.98 12.05
N HIS A 119 3.63 -5.37 12.25
CA HIS A 119 2.65 -5.56 11.17
C HIS A 119 1.52 -4.53 11.17
N GLY A 120 1.64 -3.48 11.99
CA GLY A 120 0.69 -2.37 12.06
C GLY A 120 0.06 -2.22 13.45
N ARG A 121 -1.12 -1.58 13.52
CA ARG A 121 -1.84 -1.34 14.80
C ARG A 121 -3.37 -1.55 14.75
N SER A 122 -3.88 -2.43 13.90
CA SER A 122 -5.29 -2.82 13.83
C SER A 122 -5.58 -4.08 14.65
N GLY A 123 -6.84 -4.55 14.64
CA GLY A 123 -7.29 -5.70 15.42
C GLY A 123 -6.64 -7.04 15.05
N TYR A 124 -6.19 -7.22 13.80
CA TYR A 124 -5.51 -8.45 13.35
C TYR A 124 -3.98 -8.35 13.40
N THR A 125 -3.41 -7.36 14.10
CA THR A 125 -1.95 -7.19 14.09
C THR A 125 -1.22 -8.24 14.91
N LEU A 126 -0.10 -8.72 14.35
CA LEU A 126 0.76 -9.79 14.86
C LEU A 126 2.10 -9.25 15.39
#